data_AF-A0A8X8CR31-F1
#
_entry.id   AF-A0A8X8CR31-F1
#
_cell.length_a   1.000
_cell.length_b   1.000
_cell.length_c   1.000
_cell.angle_alpha   90.00
_cell.angle_beta   90.00
_cell.angle_gamma   90.00
#
_symmetry.space_group_name_H-M   'P 1'
#
loop_
_entity.id
_entity.type
_entity.pdbx_description
1 polymer ?
#
loop_
_entity_poly.entity_id
_entity_poly.type
_entity_poly.pdbx_seq_one_letter_code
_entity_poly.pdbx_strand_id
1 'polypeptide(L)'
;MPHGPLHFFEGDGMLHSLKLSGGQATHCSRYVKTYKYMLEKEAGLPIFPNILSGFYSLPDVLAFVMAVGRVLCGQINLTRGFGLANTSLALFSSKLLALCESDLPYVIRMTQEGDIETQGRWDFDRKLFASMTAHPKVDEDTKETFAFQCNPSFFPYVTYFYFNEDGVKQRDVPLLSINQPTPIHDFAITKRFAIFPETQLVVEPANVVLGRGMPVVCEQKKVPRIGILPRYAESDSNTRWFPVPGFNAMHVTNAWENGEDEVVLVAPNVLSIANVFHKIEKVHFSLENLTINTRTGKVSRKILSERSLELGSINPSYIGKKNRYAYLGIAEKVPKMSGLAKIDLEKECEVSRRLYGPGCFGGEPLFVPRKANDVKSDEDEDDGFVVSYVHDENSGRSNFTVMDAKSPNLDIVAKVKLPRRVPYGFHGLFKSLRTTISKFIDHPPLDPSLDPHQVFAGNFAPVDELEPTNCEVVEGELPRCLNAVYLRNGPKPQYIPNGPLHSLKLSGGQATYCSRHVKTYKYMLEKEAGFPIFPNMLSGLYIYSWASLFLWRVMCGHINLMRGFGIANCSLAFFSHNLLVLGESDLMRAGAWF
;
A
#
# COMPACT_ATOMS: atom_id res chain seq x y z
N MET A 1 -22.68 -5.26 -8.57
CA MET A 1 -23.05 -4.18 -7.61
C MET A 1 -23.13 -4.79 -6.23
N PRO A 2 -22.96 -4.04 -5.13
CA PRO A 2 -23.18 -4.59 -3.79
C PRO A 2 -24.62 -5.10 -3.61
N HIS A 3 -24.78 -6.19 -2.87
CA HIS A 3 -26.07 -6.80 -2.56
C HIS A 3 -26.66 -6.23 -1.26
N GLY A 4 -26.76 -4.90 -1.16
CA GLY A 4 -27.31 -4.21 0.01
C GLY A 4 -26.82 -2.76 0.15
N PRO A 5 -27.28 -2.03 1.19
CA PRO A 5 -26.79 -0.69 1.51
C PRO A 5 -25.30 -0.71 1.87
N LEU A 6 -24.53 0.22 1.30
CA LEU A 6 -23.10 0.38 1.54
C LEU A 6 -22.79 1.88 1.69
N HIS A 7 -22.14 2.28 2.79
CA HIS A 7 -21.74 3.68 2.96
C HIS A 7 -20.54 3.99 2.05
N PHE A 8 -20.40 5.26 1.62
CA PHE A 8 -19.33 5.67 0.71
C PHE A 8 -17.92 5.34 1.25
N PHE A 9 -17.73 5.39 2.57
CA PHE A 9 -16.46 5.08 3.24
C PHE A 9 -16.16 3.57 3.36
N GLU A 10 -17.08 2.68 2.98
CA GLU A 10 -16.99 1.23 3.24
C GLU A 10 -16.58 0.39 2.01
N GLY A 11 -16.31 1.03 0.88
CA GLY A 11 -15.77 0.35 -0.31
C GLY A 11 -14.31 -0.06 -0.12
N ASP A 12 -13.92 -1.24 -0.62
CA ASP A 12 -12.53 -1.70 -0.61
C ASP A 12 -11.60 -0.75 -1.37
N GLY A 13 -10.38 -0.58 -0.86
CA GLY A 13 -9.40 0.35 -1.41
C GLY A 13 -8.98 -0.02 -2.83
N MET A 14 -9.14 0.92 -3.76
CA MET A 14 -8.63 0.82 -5.12
C MET A 14 -7.72 2.02 -5.42
N LEU A 15 -6.44 1.75 -5.64
CA LEU A 15 -5.45 2.77 -5.93
C LEU A 15 -5.51 3.15 -7.42
N HIS A 16 -5.36 4.45 -7.69
CA HIS A 16 -5.25 5.01 -9.04
C HIS A 16 -3.92 5.74 -9.19
N SER A 17 -2.99 5.14 -9.93
CA SER A 17 -1.68 5.74 -10.23
C SER A 17 -1.67 6.37 -11.61
N LEU A 18 -0.99 7.51 -11.73
CA LEU A 18 -0.71 8.17 -13.00
C LEU A 18 0.78 8.51 -13.05
N LYS A 19 1.58 7.62 -13.63
CA LYS A 19 3.01 7.83 -13.83
C LYS A 19 3.21 8.89 -14.92
N LEU A 20 3.83 10.02 -14.57
CA LEU A 20 4.21 11.08 -15.50
C LEU A 20 5.72 11.00 -15.76
N SER A 21 6.14 10.84 -17.02
CA SER A 21 7.55 10.75 -17.40
C SER A 21 7.76 11.11 -18.87
N GLY A 22 8.79 11.90 -19.21
CA GLY A 22 9.12 12.23 -20.60
C GLY A 22 7.99 12.92 -21.39
N GLY A 23 7.10 13.65 -20.71
CA GLY A 23 5.90 14.24 -21.32
C GLY A 23 4.74 13.26 -21.55
N GLN A 24 4.92 11.98 -21.21
CA GLN A 24 3.90 10.93 -21.33
C GLN A 24 3.24 10.64 -19.97
N ALA A 25 2.04 10.04 -20.02
CA ALA A 25 1.27 9.66 -18.86
C ALA A 25 0.77 8.20 -18.96
N THR A 26 1.07 7.38 -17.96
CA THR A 26 0.63 5.98 -17.88
C THR A 26 -0.28 5.80 -16.68
N HIS A 27 -1.52 5.36 -16.91
CA HIS A 27 -2.53 5.14 -15.87
C HIS A 27 -2.61 3.67 -15.46
N CYS A 28 -2.60 3.40 -14.15
CA CYS A 28 -2.94 2.09 -13.61
C CYS A 28 -4.00 2.21 -12.50
N SER A 29 -4.84 1.17 -12.36
CA SER A 29 -5.70 0.99 -11.21
C SER A 29 -5.69 -0.46 -10.71
N ARG A 30 -5.57 -0.64 -9.40
CA ARG A 30 -5.52 -1.95 -8.72
C ARG A 30 -6.21 -1.88 -7.36
N TYR A 31 -6.96 -2.91 -7.01
CA TYR A 31 -7.41 -3.11 -5.63
C TYR A 31 -6.22 -3.38 -4.71
N VAL A 32 -6.23 -2.81 -3.51
CA VAL A 32 -5.33 -3.23 -2.43
C VAL A 32 -5.77 -4.62 -1.99
N LYS A 33 -4.85 -5.59 -2.04
CA LYS A 33 -5.13 -6.98 -1.65
C LYS A 33 -5.15 -7.13 -0.12
N THR A 34 -6.14 -6.51 0.54
CA THR A 34 -6.33 -6.63 2.00
C THR A 34 -6.78 -8.04 2.39
N TYR A 35 -6.60 -8.43 3.66
CA TYR A 35 -7.07 -9.74 4.12
C TYR A 35 -8.59 -9.90 3.94
N LYS A 36 -9.37 -8.85 4.26
CA LYS A 36 -10.81 -8.76 3.98
C LYS A 36 -11.11 -8.98 2.49
N TYR A 37 -10.51 -8.18 1.60
CA TYR A 37 -10.75 -8.24 0.16
C TYR A 37 -10.45 -9.63 -0.41
N MET A 38 -9.36 -10.26 0.01
CA MET A 38 -8.97 -11.59 -0.46
C MET A 38 -9.96 -12.67 -0.03
N LEU A 39 -10.43 -12.66 1.22
CA LEU A 39 -11.43 -13.61 1.71
C LEU A 39 -12.79 -13.43 1.02
N GLU A 40 -13.26 -12.19 0.86
CA GLU A 40 -14.56 -11.93 0.23
C GLU A 40 -14.55 -12.24 -1.27
N LYS A 41 -13.40 -12.04 -1.92
CA LYS A 41 -13.17 -12.46 -3.30
C LYS A 41 -13.15 -13.99 -3.47
N GLU A 42 -12.59 -14.71 -2.51
CA GLU A 42 -12.59 -16.19 -2.50
C GLU A 42 -13.99 -16.75 -2.19
N ALA A 43 -14.70 -16.15 -1.24
CA ALA A 43 -16.08 -16.52 -0.89
C ALA A 43 -17.11 -16.12 -1.96
N GLY A 44 -16.78 -15.17 -2.84
CA GLY A 44 -17.68 -14.61 -3.86
C GLY A 44 -18.79 -13.71 -3.30
N LEU A 45 -18.75 -13.38 -2.00
CA LEU A 45 -19.77 -12.61 -1.28
C LEU A 45 -19.17 -11.88 -0.07
N PRO A 46 -19.79 -10.78 0.42
CA PRO A 46 -19.34 -10.09 1.63
C PRO A 46 -19.48 -10.98 2.87
N ILE A 47 -18.42 -11.09 3.67
CA ILE A 47 -18.40 -11.87 4.93
C ILE A 47 -18.07 -11.01 6.15
N PHE A 48 -17.56 -9.79 5.96
CA PHE A 48 -17.35 -8.82 7.02
C PHE A 48 -18.57 -7.90 7.13
N PRO A 49 -18.99 -7.52 8.35
CA PRO A 49 -20.11 -6.61 8.55
C PRO A 49 -19.70 -5.17 8.23
N ASN A 50 -20.58 -4.45 7.53
CA ASN A 50 -20.48 -3.00 7.39
C ASN A 50 -20.87 -2.34 8.72
N ILE A 51 -20.10 -1.34 9.16
CA ILE A 51 -20.27 -0.66 10.46
C ILE A 51 -21.08 0.63 10.34
N LEU A 52 -21.00 1.32 9.20
CA LEU A 52 -21.71 2.57 8.93
C LEU A 52 -23.05 2.33 8.22
N SER A 53 -23.12 1.42 7.26
CA SER A 53 -24.39 1.06 6.60
C SER A 53 -25.15 -0.12 7.23
N GLY A 54 -24.53 -0.82 8.19
CA GLY A 54 -25.14 -1.96 8.88
C GLY A 54 -25.96 -1.60 10.12
N PHE A 55 -26.45 -2.64 10.79
CA PHE A 55 -27.19 -2.60 12.06
C PHE A 55 -28.54 -1.86 12.05
N TYR A 56 -29.09 -1.56 10.87
CA TYR A 56 -30.42 -0.95 10.71
C TYR A 56 -31.54 -1.99 10.60
N SER A 57 -31.21 -3.28 10.49
CA SER A 57 -32.16 -4.37 10.33
C SER A 57 -31.71 -5.66 11.04
N LEU A 58 -32.67 -6.55 11.31
CA LEU A 58 -32.40 -7.87 11.90
C LEU A 58 -31.41 -8.73 11.06
N PRO A 59 -31.49 -8.75 9.71
CA PRO A 59 -30.46 -9.36 8.87
C PRO A 59 -29.04 -8.84 9.11
N ASP A 60 -28.86 -7.54 9.36
CA ASP A 60 -27.51 -6.97 9.61
C ASP A 60 -26.94 -7.46 10.94
N VAL A 61 -27.77 -7.50 11.98
CA VAL A 61 -27.39 -8.05 13.30
C VAL A 61 -27.05 -9.54 13.17
N LEU A 62 -27.82 -10.31 12.39
CA LEU A 62 -27.51 -11.70 12.11
C LEU A 62 -26.20 -11.86 11.33
N ALA A 63 -25.94 -11.01 10.32
CA ALA A 63 -24.69 -11.02 9.58
C ALA A 63 -23.47 -10.74 10.48
N PHE A 64 -23.60 -9.81 11.43
CA PHE A 64 -22.58 -9.54 12.45
C PHE A 64 -22.38 -10.74 13.39
N VAL A 65 -23.45 -11.35 13.92
CA VAL A 65 -23.36 -12.56 14.75
C VAL A 65 -22.70 -13.71 13.99
N MET A 66 -23.01 -13.88 12.70
CA MET A 66 -22.35 -14.84 11.84
C MET A 66 -20.86 -14.52 11.65
N ALA A 67 -20.48 -13.26 11.44
CA ALA A 67 -19.07 -12.86 11.36
C ALA A 67 -18.31 -13.12 12.67
N VAL A 68 -18.92 -12.85 13.83
CA VAL A 68 -18.35 -13.22 15.14
C VAL A 68 -18.19 -14.75 15.26
N GLY A 69 -19.20 -15.53 14.83
CA GLY A 69 -19.09 -16.99 14.77
C GLY A 69 -17.95 -17.46 13.87
N ARG A 70 -17.74 -16.84 12.70
CA ARG A 70 -16.59 -17.12 11.81
C ARG A 70 -15.25 -16.82 12.46
N VAL A 71 -15.15 -15.76 13.27
CA VAL A 71 -13.94 -15.45 14.06
C VAL A 71 -13.71 -16.52 15.13
N LEU A 72 -14.74 -16.87 15.91
CA LEU A 72 -14.65 -17.88 16.98
C LEU A 72 -14.31 -19.28 16.44
N CYS A 73 -14.80 -19.64 15.25
CA CYS A 73 -14.45 -20.88 14.56
C CYS A 73 -13.12 -20.82 13.78
N GLY A 74 -12.35 -19.73 13.88
CA GLY A 74 -11.05 -19.58 13.22
C GLY A 74 -11.08 -19.39 11.70
N GLN A 75 -12.26 -19.18 11.10
CA GLN A 75 -12.42 -18.89 9.66
C GLN A 75 -11.97 -17.46 9.31
N ILE A 76 -12.13 -16.51 10.24
CA ILE A 76 -11.63 -15.15 10.11
C ILE A 76 -10.62 -14.89 11.23
N ASN A 77 -9.38 -14.57 10.86
CA ASN A 77 -8.34 -14.21 11.83
C ASN A 77 -8.11 -12.70 11.86
N LEU A 78 -8.66 -12.02 12.87
CA LEU A 78 -8.57 -10.55 13.02
C LEU A 78 -7.13 -10.04 13.21
N THR A 79 -6.17 -10.87 13.66
CA THR A 79 -4.74 -10.48 13.72
C THR A 79 -4.15 -10.18 12.34
N ARG A 80 -4.79 -10.66 11.26
CA ARG A 80 -4.41 -10.38 9.87
C ARG A 80 -5.04 -9.07 9.33
N GLY A 81 -5.78 -8.35 10.17
CA GLY A 81 -6.48 -7.11 9.81
C GLY A 81 -7.87 -7.35 9.26
N PHE A 82 -8.68 -6.28 9.18
CA PHE A 82 -10.01 -6.29 8.57
C PHE A 82 -10.30 -4.99 7.79
N GLY A 83 -9.27 -4.15 7.60
CA GLY A 83 -9.42 -2.83 6.99
C GLY A 83 -9.55 -2.85 5.48
N LEU A 84 -9.98 -1.70 4.97
CA LEU A 84 -10.27 -1.47 3.56
C LEU A 84 -9.05 -0.94 2.79
N ALA A 85 -8.07 -0.35 3.50
CA ALA A 85 -6.93 0.37 2.92
C ALA A 85 -7.33 1.39 1.83
N ASN A 86 -8.42 2.11 2.09
CA ASN A 86 -9.11 2.98 1.13
C ASN A 86 -8.94 4.49 1.39
N THR A 87 -8.49 4.90 2.58
CA THR A 87 -8.56 6.29 3.04
C THR A 87 -7.47 7.17 2.45
N SER A 88 -6.21 6.71 2.45
CA SER A 88 -5.08 7.57 2.03
C SER A 88 -3.82 6.79 1.62
N LEU A 89 -2.82 7.54 1.16
CA LEU A 89 -1.48 7.06 0.84
C LEU A 89 -0.42 7.86 1.61
N ALA A 90 0.61 7.17 2.12
CA ALA A 90 1.78 7.80 2.72
C ALA A 90 3.10 7.19 2.20
N LEU A 91 4.18 7.96 2.23
CA LEU A 91 5.53 7.51 1.90
C LEU A 91 6.49 7.91 3.03
N PHE A 92 6.84 6.95 3.88
CA PHE A 92 7.80 7.10 4.97
C PHE A 92 8.50 5.76 5.27
N SER A 93 9.57 5.73 6.08
CA SER A 93 10.31 4.49 6.40
C SER A 93 10.80 3.69 5.18
N SER A 94 11.02 4.37 4.05
CA SER A 94 11.20 3.74 2.73
C SER A 94 10.10 2.71 2.38
N LYS A 95 8.82 3.04 2.65
CA LYS A 95 7.62 2.26 2.28
C LYS A 95 6.53 3.18 1.72
N LEU A 96 5.99 2.85 0.54
CA LEU A 96 4.72 3.40 0.08
C LEU A 96 3.61 2.57 0.72
N LEU A 97 2.66 3.24 1.35
CA LEU A 97 1.67 2.62 2.23
C LEU A 97 0.26 3.08 1.86
N ALA A 98 -0.66 2.13 1.70
CA ALA A 98 -2.10 2.38 1.66
C ALA A 98 -2.68 2.24 3.07
N LEU A 99 -3.52 3.19 3.48
CA LEU A 99 -3.93 3.38 4.88
C LEU A 99 -5.46 3.35 5.04
N CYS A 100 -5.90 2.94 6.23
CA CYS A 100 -7.28 3.02 6.71
C CYS A 100 -7.25 2.88 8.24
N GLU A 101 -7.96 3.75 8.96
CA GLU A 101 -7.86 3.90 10.43
C GLU A 101 -8.21 2.63 11.22
N SER A 102 -8.96 1.72 10.61
CA SER A 102 -9.42 0.46 11.20
C SER A 102 -8.36 -0.66 11.20
N ASP A 103 -7.20 -0.46 10.56
CA ASP A 103 -6.21 -1.52 10.36
C ASP A 103 -4.76 -0.98 10.29
N LEU A 104 -3.78 -1.88 10.20
CA LEU A 104 -2.40 -1.51 9.92
C LEU A 104 -2.19 -1.19 8.42
N PRO A 105 -1.18 -0.37 8.09
CA PRO A 105 -0.84 -0.02 6.71
C PRO A 105 -0.58 -1.22 5.79
N TYR A 106 -0.90 -1.10 4.52
CA TYR A 106 -0.53 -2.08 3.49
C TYR A 106 0.61 -1.56 2.63
N VAL A 107 1.71 -2.31 2.53
CA VAL A 107 2.87 -1.97 1.69
C VAL A 107 2.51 -2.15 0.23
N ILE A 108 2.76 -1.09 -0.55
CA ILE A 108 2.55 -1.02 -1.99
C ILE A 108 3.91 -0.87 -2.67
N ARG A 109 4.14 -1.69 -3.69
CA ARG A 109 5.25 -1.53 -4.64
C ARG A 109 4.69 -0.94 -5.94
N MET A 110 5.45 -0.06 -6.57
CA MET A 110 5.19 0.40 -7.93
C MET A 110 6.27 -0.16 -8.85
N THR A 111 5.88 -0.73 -9.99
CA THR A 111 6.83 -1.27 -10.98
C THR A 111 7.41 -0.15 -11.85
N GLN A 112 8.44 -0.46 -12.66
CA GLN A 112 9.03 0.52 -13.58
C GLN A 112 8.02 1.00 -14.63
N GLU A 113 7.07 0.16 -15.03
CA GLU A 113 6.01 0.42 -16.00
C GLU A 113 4.89 1.28 -15.39
N GLY A 114 4.83 1.38 -14.06
CA GLY A 114 3.77 2.08 -13.32
C GLY A 114 2.61 1.17 -12.87
N ASP A 115 2.78 -0.15 -12.86
CA ASP A 115 1.81 -1.05 -12.20
C ASP A 115 1.95 -0.97 -10.67
N ILE A 116 0.95 -1.47 -9.95
CA ILE A 116 0.77 -1.37 -8.50
C ILE A 116 0.63 -2.79 -7.91
N GLU A 117 1.54 -3.17 -7.02
CA GLU A 117 1.53 -4.48 -6.34
C GLU A 117 1.36 -4.31 -4.83
N THR A 118 0.30 -4.88 -4.25
CA THR A 118 0.20 -5.03 -2.79
C THR A 118 1.17 -6.11 -2.33
N GLN A 119 2.18 -5.74 -1.54
CA GLN A 119 3.16 -6.66 -0.96
C GLN A 119 2.62 -7.33 0.33
N GLY A 120 1.78 -6.62 1.09
CA GLY A 120 1.10 -7.16 2.28
C GLY A 120 0.86 -6.12 3.37
N ARG A 121 0.23 -6.53 4.46
CA ARG A 121 0.04 -5.72 5.68
C ARG A 121 1.37 -5.54 6.40
N TRP A 122 1.74 -4.31 6.76
CA TRP A 122 2.95 -4.00 7.51
C TRP A 122 2.71 -4.20 9.00
N ASP A 123 2.98 -5.42 9.49
CA ASP A 123 2.88 -5.74 10.91
C ASP A 123 4.11 -5.23 11.69
N PHE A 124 3.99 -4.00 12.20
CA PHE A 124 4.92 -3.40 13.17
C PHE A 124 4.38 -3.45 14.61
N ASP A 125 3.17 -3.97 14.83
CA ASP A 125 2.51 -4.02 16.13
C ASP A 125 1.60 -5.25 16.21
N ARG A 126 2.09 -6.31 16.85
CA ARG A 126 1.48 -7.65 16.85
C ARG A 126 0.24 -7.79 17.74
N LYS A 127 -0.45 -6.69 18.06
CA LYS A 127 -1.70 -6.69 18.85
C LYS A 127 -2.89 -7.08 17.99
N LEU A 128 -3.90 -7.70 18.62
CA LEU A 128 -5.12 -8.18 17.95
C LEU A 128 -5.90 -7.09 17.20
N PHE A 129 -5.92 -5.87 17.74
CA PHE A 129 -6.61 -4.70 17.16
C PHE A 129 -5.63 -3.57 16.81
N ALA A 130 -4.42 -3.92 16.38
CA ALA A 130 -3.44 -2.94 15.92
C ALA A 130 -3.97 -2.17 14.70
N SER A 131 -3.92 -0.84 14.76
CA SER A 131 -4.24 0.04 13.64
C SER A 131 -3.38 1.31 13.68
N MET A 132 -3.41 2.08 12.60
CA MET A 132 -2.74 3.37 12.48
C MET A 132 -3.64 4.36 11.76
N THR A 133 -3.60 5.63 12.17
CA THR A 133 -4.28 6.74 11.47
C THR A 133 -3.97 6.73 9.97
N ALA A 134 -4.97 7.13 9.18
CA ALA A 134 -4.79 7.43 7.77
C ALA A 134 -4.04 8.74 7.52
N HIS A 135 -3.75 9.55 8.54
CA HIS A 135 -3.13 10.86 8.39
C HIS A 135 -1.79 11.00 9.14
N PRO A 136 -0.82 10.08 8.94
CA PRO A 136 0.50 10.23 9.53
C PRO A 136 1.17 11.51 9.01
N LYS A 137 1.80 12.27 9.90
CA LYS A 137 2.51 13.51 9.54
C LYS A 137 4.00 13.24 9.52
N VAL A 138 4.62 13.42 8.36
CA VAL A 138 6.07 13.30 8.17
C VAL A 138 6.69 14.67 8.40
N ASP A 139 7.66 14.75 9.29
CA ASP A 139 8.49 15.94 9.46
C ASP A 139 9.63 15.88 8.43
N GLU A 140 9.64 16.80 7.46
CA GLU A 140 10.67 16.83 6.42
C GLU A 140 12.04 17.34 6.93
N ASP A 141 12.17 17.85 8.16
CA ASP A 141 13.47 18.20 8.76
C ASP A 141 14.10 17.00 9.48
N THR A 142 13.33 16.29 10.33
CA THR A 142 13.83 15.14 11.10
C THR A 142 13.66 13.79 10.41
N LYS A 143 12.88 13.74 9.32
CA LYS A 143 12.44 12.51 8.61
C LYS A 143 11.64 11.52 9.46
N GLU A 144 11.26 11.92 10.66
CA GLU A 144 10.38 11.16 11.54
C GLU A 144 8.94 11.19 11.02
N THR A 145 8.15 10.20 11.42
CA THR A 145 6.73 10.12 11.08
C THR A 145 5.88 9.93 12.32
N PHE A 146 5.03 10.90 12.60
CA PHE A 146 4.13 10.93 13.74
C PHE A 146 2.79 10.31 13.36
N ALA A 147 2.25 9.48 14.25
CA ALA A 147 1.02 8.74 14.02
C ALA A 147 0.30 8.45 15.35
N PHE A 148 -0.90 7.91 15.25
CA PHE A 148 -1.62 7.38 16.39
C PHE A 148 -2.46 6.18 15.99
N GLN A 149 -2.81 5.36 16.96
CA GLN A 149 -3.88 4.37 16.89
C GLN A 149 -5.14 4.99 17.51
N CYS A 150 -6.28 4.85 16.83
CA CYS A 150 -7.59 5.18 17.39
C CYS A 150 -8.44 3.90 17.47
N ASN A 151 -8.82 3.50 18.68
CA ASN A 151 -9.70 2.37 18.94
C ASN A 151 -10.82 2.83 19.88
N PRO A 152 -11.93 3.36 19.36
CA PRO A 152 -12.99 3.89 20.21
C PRO A 152 -13.79 2.79 20.94
N SER A 153 -13.51 1.51 20.71
CA SER A 153 -14.18 0.39 21.40
C SER A 153 -13.55 0.04 22.75
N PHE A 154 -12.26 0.34 22.97
CA PHE A 154 -11.53 -0.06 24.17
C PHE A 154 -10.63 1.07 24.68
N PHE A 155 -10.69 1.34 25.99
CA PHE A 155 -9.76 2.29 26.63
C PHE A 155 -8.38 1.63 26.79
N PRO A 156 -7.26 2.32 26.51
CA PRO A 156 -7.13 3.71 26.06
C PRO A 156 -7.56 3.90 24.59
N TYR A 157 -8.48 4.85 24.35
CA TYR A 157 -9.11 5.03 23.04
C TYR A 157 -8.17 5.57 21.97
N VAL A 158 -7.13 6.34 22.37
CA VAL A 158 -6.12 6.88 21.48
C VAL A 158 -4.73 6.59 22.06
N THR A 159 -3.82 6.10 21.22
CA THR A 159 -2.43 5.85 21.59
C THR A 159 -1.52 6.50 20.54
N TYR A 160 -0.76 7.50 20.94
CA TYR A 160 0.18 8.22 20.09
C TYR A 160 1.54 7.50 20.01
N PHE A 161 2.21 7.58 18.88
CA PHE A 161 3.58 7.08 18.67
C PHE A 161 4.21 7.75 17.46
N TYR A 162 5.50 7.49 17.23
CA TYR A 162 6.19 7.93 16.02
C TYR A 162 7.19 6.90 15.54
N PHE A 163 7.63 7.06 14.30
CA PHE A 163 8.75 6.34 13.71
C PHE A 163 9.93 7.29 13.60
N ASN A 164 11.13 6.83 13.94
CA ASN A 164 12.37 7.57 13.65
C ASN A 164 12.69 7.54 12.13
N GLU A 165 13.78 8.20 11.72
CA GLU A 165 14.21 8.24 10.31
C GLU A 165 14.46 6.85 9.68
N ASP A 166 14.92 5.88 10.47
CA ASP A 166 15.11 4.48 10.04
C ASP A 166 13.79 3.72 9.85
N GLY A 167 12.68 4.27 10.35
CA GLY A 167 11.37 3.64 10.36
C GLY A 167 11.13 2.67 11.52
N VAL A 168 11.89 2.80 12.61
CA VAL A 168 11.67 2.06 13.86
C VAL A 168 10.60 2.77 14.69
N LYS A 169 9.51 2.06 14.98
CA LYS A 169 8.42 2.54 15.85
C LYS A 169 8.97 2.77 17.26
N GLN A 170 8.73 3.96 17.79
CA GLN A 170 9.03 4.34 19.16
C GLN A 170 7.92 3.93 20.12
N ARG A 171 8.12 4.16 21.43
CA ARG A 171 7.21 3.74 22.49
C ARG A 171 5.80 4.34 22.32
N ASP A 172 4.80 3.52 22.64
CA ASP A 172 3.39 3.92 22.73
C ASP A 172 3.13 4.91 23.88
N VAL A 173 2.34 5.94 23.60
CA VAL A 173 1.91 6.99 24.54
C VAL A 173 0.37 7.00 24.60
N PRO A 174 -0.26 6.24 25.52
CA PRO A 174 -1.71 6.25 25.68
C PRO A 174 -2.23 7.61 26.16
N LEU A 175 -3.22 8.17 25.47
CA LEU A 175 -3.83 9.47 25.80
C LEU A 175 -5.00 9.26 26.78
N LEU A 176 -4.66 9.00 28.05
CA LEU A 176 -5.62 8.66 29.12
C LEU A 176 -6.62 9.80 29.43
N SER A 177 -6.27 11.05 29.10
CA SER A 177 -7.12 12.23 29.21
C SER A 177 -8.27 12.29 28.19
N ILE A 178 -8.23 11.45 27.15
CA ILE A 178 -9.38 11.15 26.28
C ILE A 178 -10.15 10.01 26.94
N ASN A 179 -11.07 10.38 27.84
CA ASN A 179 -11.85 9.46 28.68
C ASN A 179 -13.24 9.13 28.12
N GLN A 180 -13.58 9.62 26.93
CA GLN A 180 -14.79 9.26 26.17
C GLN A 180 -14.41 8.59 24.86
N PRO A 181 -15.15 7.56 24.40
CA PRO A 181 -14.86 6.82 23.18
C PRO A 181 -15.12 7.69 21.94
N THR A 182 -14.10 8.45 21.55
CA THR A 182 -14.17 9.51 20.53
C THR A 182 -13.38 9.07 19.31
N PRO A 183 -13.97 8.99 18.11
CA PRO A 183 -13.19 8.81 16.89
C PRO A 183 -12.42 10.10 16.59
N ILE A 184 -11.09 10.01 16.52
CA ILE A 184 -10.21 11.07 16.01
C ILE A 184 -9.66 10.60 14.67
N HIS A 185 -9.91 11.40 13.63
CA HIS A 185 -9.61 11.06 12.24
C HIS A 185 -8.21 11.54 11.83
N ASP A 186 -8.01 12.86 11.92
CA ASP A 186 -6.75 13.54 11.65
C ASP A 186 -6.20 14.22 12.93
N PHE A 187 -4.94 14.61 12.89
CA PHE A 187 -4.23 15.36 13.93
C PHE A 187 -3.26 16.35 13.27
N ALA A 188 -2.55 17.16 14.05
CA ALA A 188 -1.48 18.01 13.54
C ALA A 188 -0.16 17.74 14.28
N ILE A 189 0.94 18.17 13.68
CA ILE A 189 2.21 18.34 14.38
C ILE A 189 2.66 19.80 14.27
N THR A 190 3.58 20.18 15.14
CA THR A 190 4.41 21.38 15.04
C THR A 190 5.87 21.00 15.34
N LYS A 191 6.77 21.98 15.43
CA LYS A 191 8.16 21.75 15.84
C LYS A 191 8.28 21.13 17.24
N ARG A 192 7.39 21.44 18.18
CA ARG A 192 7.41 20.91 19.57
C ARG A 192 6.23 20.00 19.93
N PHE A 193 5.10 20.04 19.22
CA PHE A 193 3.83 19.43 19.68
C PHE A 193 3.18 18.50 18.65
N ALA A 194 2.37 17.57 19.16
CA ALA A 194 1.29 16.91 18.44
C ALA A 194 -0.05 17.48 18.94
N ILE A 195 -1.00 17.67 18.02
CA ILE A 195 -2.24 18.42 18.27
C ILE A 195 -3.43 17.55 17.86
N PHE A 196 -4.32 17.25 18.81
CA PHE A 196 -5.45 16.34 18.63
C PHE A 196 -6.79 17.10 18.70
N PRO A 197 -7.58 17.13 17.62
CA PRO A 197 -8.94 17.64 17.65
C PRO A 197 -9.91 16.60 18.24
N GLU A 198 -10.43 16.88 19.44
CA GLU A 198 -11.50 16.09 20.04
C GLU A 198 -12.86 16.70 19.65
N THR A 199 -13.62 16.02 18.80
CA THR A 199 -14.90 16.49 18.27
C THR A 199 -16.11 16.06 19.14
N GLN A 200 -17.31 16.47 18.74
CA GLN A 200 -18.59 16.03 19.32
C GLN A 200 -19.00 14.60 18.96
N LEU A 201 -18.23 13.91 18.09
CA LEU A 201 -18.49 12.51 17.80
C LEU A 201 -18.13 11.63 19.01
N VAL A 202 -18.99 10.66 19.30
CA VAL A 202 -18.77 9.62 20.32
C VAL A 202 -19.31 8.29 19.82
N VAL A 203 -18.81 7.19 20.39
CA VAL A 203 -19.30 5.84 20.12
C VAL A 203 -20.29 5.41 21.21
N GLU A 204 -21.48 5.00 20.76
CA GLU A 204 -22.60 4.51 21.54
C GLU A 204 -22.91 3.05 21.13
N PRO A 205 -22.27 2.05 21.76
CA PRO A 205 -22.42 0.64 21.39
C PRO A 205 -23.86 0.12 21.55
N ALA A 206 -24.70 0.77 22.38
CA ALA A 206 -26.09 0.37 22.56
C ALA A 206 -26.90 0.45 21.25
N ASN A 207 -26.52 1.31 20.30
CA ASN A 207 -27.18 1.38 18.99
C ASN A 207 -27.09 0.06 18.23
N VAL A 208 -25.91 -0.57 18.22
CA VAL A 208 -25.69 -1.86 17.54
C VAL A 208 -26.48 -2.97 18.22
N VAL A 209 -26.43 -3.05 19.55
CA VAL A 209 -27.13 -4.08 20.35
C VAL A 209 -28.66 -3.96 20.22
N LEU A 210 -29.18 -2.74 20.12
CA LEU A 210 -30.61 -2.46 20.02
C LEU A 210 -31.12 -2.36 18.57
N GLY A 211 -30.30 -2.64 17.56
CA GLY A 211 -30.68 -2.57 16.13
C GLY A 211 -31.08 -1.17 15.66
N ARG A 212 -30.45 -0.12 16.21
CA ARG A 212 -30.72 1.31 15.94
C ARG A 212 -29.77 1.92 14.89
N GLY A 213 -28.92 1.12 14.26
CA GLY A 213 -27.94 1.56 13.27
C GLY A 213 -26.51 1.69 13.79
N MET A 214 -25.73 2.51 13.09
CA MET A 214 -24.30 2.68 13.36
C MET A 214 -23.98 3.09 14.82
N PRO A 215 -22.80 2.71 15.34
CA PRO A 215 -22.41 3.04 16.70
C PRO A 215 -21.89 4.48 16.87
N VAL A 216 -21.60 5.24 15.81
CA VAL A 216 -21.08 6.61 15.94
C VAL A 216 -22.24 7.61 15.96
N VAL A 217 -22.25 8.49 16.97
CA VAL A 217 -23.28 9.54 17.16
C VAL A 217 -22.64 10.89 17.48
N CYS A 218 -23.40 11.97 17.34
CA CYS A 218 -23.00 13.32 17.76
C CYS A 218 -23.61 13.64 19.13
N GLU A 219 -22.80 13.77 20.18
CA GLU A 219 -23.23 14.27 21.48
C GLU A 219 -23.24 15.81 21.47
N GLN A 220 -24.43 16.39 21.30
CA GLN A 220 -24.60 17.84 21.13
C GLN A 220 -24.15 18.66 22.35
N LYS A 221 -24.14 18.08 23.56
CA LYS A 221 -23.69 18.75 24.79
C LYS A 221 -22.17 18.63 25.00
N LYS A 222 -21.48 17.75 24.27
CA LYS A 222 -20.03 17.65 24.32
C LYS A 222 -19.44 18.96 23.77
N VAL A 223 -18.48 19.53 24.50
CA VAL A 223 -17.72 20.70 24.03
C VAL A 223 -16.48 20.17 23.32
N PRO A 224 -16.27 20.46 22.02
CA PRO A 224 -15.03 20.11 21.34
C PRO A 224 -13.81 20.72 22.04
N ARG A 225 -12.66 20.06 21.94
CA ARG A 225 -11.41 20.51 22.56
C ARG A 225 -10.22 20.24 21.65
N ILE A 226 -9.19 21.07 21.77
CA ILE A 226 -7.89 20.81 21.13
C ILE A 226 -6.92 20.37 22.23
N GLY A 227 -6.33 19.18 22.07
CA GLY A 227 -5.29 18.65 22.95
C GLY A 227 -3.92 18.95 22.37
N ILE A 228 -3.03 19.56 23.16
CA ILE A 228 -1.64 19.85 22.78
C ILE A 228 -0.74 18.99 23.66
N LEU A 229 -0.03 18.05 23.04
CA LEU A 229 0.90 17.10 23.64
C LEU A 229 2.33 17.40 23.13
N PRO A 230 3.38 17.43 23.97
CA PRO A 230 4.76 17.50 23.47
C PRO A 230 5.07 16.30 22.57
N ARG A 231 5.61 16.52 21.35
CA ARG A 231 5.71 15.45 20.34
C ARG A 231 6.61 14.26 20.71
N TYR A 232 7.48 14.44 21.71
CA TYR A 232 8.33 13.40 22.29
C TYR A 232 7.97 13.08 23.76
N ALA A 233 6.73 13.34 24.18
CA ALA A 233 6.28 13.03 25.53
C ALA A 233 6.32 11.51 25.82
N GLU A 234 6.76 11.13 27.01
CA GLU A 234 6.74 9.73 27.46
C GLU A 234 5.37 9.29 28.00
N SER A 235 4.50 10.25 28.30
CA SER A 235 3.17 10.08 28.88
C SER A 235 2.26 11.27 28.58
N ASP A 236 0.96 11.07 28.70
CA ASP A 236 -0.09 12.07 28.52
C ASP A 236 -0.19 13.09 29.67
N SER A 237 0.69 13.04 30.68
CA SER A 237 0.63 13.91 31.86
C SER A 237 0.88 15.39 31.55
N ASN A 238 1.56 15.68 30.43
CA ASN A 238 1.85 17.04 29.96
C ASN A 238 0.87 17.54 28.88
N THR A 239 -0.18 16.77 28.57
CA THR A 239 -1.19 17.17 27.58
C THR A 239 -2.08 18.27 28.13
N ARG A 240 -2.31 19.30 27.32
CA ARG A 240 -3.14 20.46 27.68
C ARG A 240 -4.33 20.55 26.75
N TRP A 241 -5.53 20.48 27.32
CA TRP A 241 -6.80 20.51 26.59
C TRP A 241 -7.44 21.90 26.65
N PHE A 242 -7.67 22.49 25.49
CA PHE A 242 -8.25 23.83 25.33
C PHE A 242 -9.68 23.67 24.77
N PRO A 243 -10.74 24.08 25.50
CA PRO A 243 -12.10 24.02 24.98
C PRO A 243 -12.32 24.96 23.80
N VAL A 244 -12.92 24.44 22.72
CA VAL A 244 -13.25 25.19 21.51
C VAL A 244 -14.70 24.90 21.09
N PRO A 245 -15.70 25.53 21.74
CA PRO A 245 -17.12 25.24 21.50
C PRO A 245 -17.53 25.36 20.03
N GLY A 246 -18.14 24.30 19.47
CA GLY A 246 -18.60 24.29 18.07
C GLY A 246 -17.49 24.28 17.02
N PHE A 247 -16.30 23.76 17.34
CA PHE A 247 -15.23 23.47 16.38
C PHE A 247 -14.99 21.96 16.25
N ASN A 248 -15.51 21.35 15.19
CA ASN A 248 -15.37 19.94 14.90
C ASN A 248 -14.46 19.76 13.68
N ALA A 249 -13.14 19.78 13.86
CA ALA A 249 -12.20 19.47 12.78
C ALA A 249 -12.13 17.96 12.54
N MET A 250 -12.42 17.52 11.32
CA MET A 250 -12.19 16.14 10.87
C MET A 250 -10.82 15.99 10.21
N HIS A 251 -10.46 16.90 9.31
CA HIS A 251 -9.11 17.05 8.76
C HIS A 251 -8.40 18.27 9.36
N VAL A 252 -7.07 18.27 9.31
CA VAL A 252 -6.25 19.44 9.64
C VAL A 252 -5.39 19.84 8.43
N THR A 253 -5.50 21.09 8.00
CA THR A 253 -4.72 21.63 6.87
C THR A 253 -3.26 21.83 7.27
N ASN A 254 -3.00 22.51 8.39
CA ASN A 254 -1.67 22.60 9.01
C ASN A 254 -1.75 23.10 10.45
N ALA A 255 -0.65 23.01 11.18
CA ALA A 255 -0.45 23.73 12.44
C ALA A 255 1.00 24.21 12.57
N TRP A 256 1.22 25.24 13.37
CA TRP A 256 2.56 25.76 13.69
C TRP A 256 2.57 26.52 15.02
N GLU A 257 3.74 27.02 15.40
CA GLU A 257 3.94 27.80 16.61
C GLU A 257 4.31 29.23 16.25
N ASN A 258 3.75 30.21 16.95
CA ASN A 258 3.99 31.64 16.75
C ASN A 258 4.71 32.22 17.97
N GLY A 259 5.99 31.88 18.11
CA GLY A 259 6.76 32.12 19.34
C GLY A 259 6.57 31.01 20.38
N GLU A 260 6.81 31.31 21.66
CA GLU A 260 6.88 30.29 22.71
C GLU A 260 5.50 29.82 23.22
N ASP A 261 4.57 30.77 23.36
CA ASP A 261 3.29 30.64 24.08
C ASP A 261 2.06 30.54 23.16
N GLU A 262 2.23 30.43 21.84
CA GLU A 262 1.13 30.47 20.88
C GLU A 262 1.25 29.35 19.83
N VAL A 263 0.15 28.63 19.64
CA VAL A 263 -0.03 27.58 18.63
C VAL A 263 -1.15 28.00 17.69
N VAL A 264 -0.89 27.89 16.39
CA VAL A 264 -1.86 28.16 15.33
C VAL A 264 -2.27 26.85 14.67
N LEU A 265 -3.56 26.66 14.44
CA LEU A 265 -4.17 25.48 13.82
C LEU A 265 -5.14 25.93 12.73
N VAL A 266 -4.92 25.49 11.49
CA VAL A 266 -5.81 25.78 10.36
C VAL A 266 -6.52 24.51 9.94
N ALA A 267 -7.85 24.51 9.96
CA ALA A 267 -8.66 23.35 9.60
C ALA A 267 -10.09 23.71 9.16
N PRO A 268 -10.71 22.90 8.27
CA PRO A 268 -12.15 22.89 8.04
C PRO A 268 -12.93 22.47 9.30
N ASN A 269 -13.78 23.36 9.81
CA ASN A 269 -14.73 23.07 10.87
C ASN A 269 -16.03 22.50 10.27
N VAL A 270 -16.42 21.29 10.68
CA VAL A 270 -17.69 20.67 10.29
C VAL A 270 -18.85 21.26 11.10
N LEU A 271 -19.53 22.27 10.56
CA LEU A 271 -20.61 22.99 11.27
C LEU A 271 -21.82 22.09 11.60
N SER A 272 -22.08 21.10 10.76
CA SER A 272 -23.22 20.18 10.89
C SER A 272 -22.74 18.74 11.08
N ILE A 273 -21.81 18.51 12.02
CA ILE A 273 -21.14 17.22 12.28
C ILE A 273 -22.11 16.04 12.46
N ALA A 274 -23.30 16.26 13.00
CA ALA A 274 -24.35 15.23 13.13
C ALA A 274 -24.84 14.63 11.79
N ASN A 275 -24.60 15.32 10.66
CA ASN A 275 -24.95 14.82 9.33
C ASN A 275 -23.84 13.97 8.68
N VAL A 276 -22.62 13.95 9.22
CA VAL A 276 -21.42 13.49 8.49
C VAL A 276 -21.49 12.04 7.98
N PHE A 277 -22.15 11.13 8.73
CA PHE A 277 -22.36 9.73 8.35
C PHE A 277 -23.78 9.40 7.85
N HIS A 278 -24.73 10.34 7.92
CA HIS A 278 -26.14 10.07 7.63
C HIS A 278 -26.66 10.83 6.39
N LYS A 279 -26.18 12.05 6.19
CA LYS A 279 -26.67 13.03 5.20
C LYS A 279 -25.50 13.89 4.75
N ILE A 280 -24.45 13.25 4.22
CA ILE A 280 -23.18 13.90 3.88
C ILE A 280 -23.39 15.08 2.91
N GLU A 281 -24.42 15.02 2.06
CA GLU A 281 -24.83 16.08 1.13
C GLU A 281 -25.34 17.37 1.82
N LYS A 282 -25.57 17.32 3.14
CA LYS A 282 -25.97 18.45 4.00
C LYS A 282 -24.86 18.87 4.95
N VAL A 283 -23.64 18.38 4.75
CA VAL A 283 -22.47 18.84 5.50
C VAL A 283 -21.99 20.17 4.93
N HIS A 284 -21.75 21.13 5.80
CA HIS A 284 -21.13 22.40 5.47
C HIS A 284 -19.86 22.61 6.30
N PHE A 285 -18.80 23.08 5.64
CA PHE A 285 -17.50 23.31 6.25
C PHE A 285 -17.22 24.82 6.34
N SER A 286 -16.57 25.25 7.41
CA SER A 286 -16.03 26.60 7.55
C SER A 286 -14.53 26.50 7.74
N LEU A 287 -13.72 27.00 6.80
CA LEU A 287 -12.27 27.00 6.98
C LEU A 287 -11.90 28.04 8.03
N GLU A 288 -11.31 27.60 9.14
CA GLU A 288 -10.98 28.46 10.27
C GLU A 288 -9.49 28.41 10.63
N ASN A 289 -8.99 29.57 11.05
CA ASN A 289 -7.72 29.76 11.75
C ASN A 289 -7.99 29.85 13.25
N LEU A 290 -7.40 28.95 14.03
CA LEU A 290 -7.45 28.90 15.48
C LEU A 290 -6.10 29.33 16.05
N THR A 291 -6.10 30.39 16.86
CA THR A 291 -4.92 30.82 17.62
C THR A 291 -5.14 30.51 19.10
N ILE A 292 -4.32 29.61 19.63
CA ILE A 292 -4.37 29.10 21.00
C ILE A 292 -3.16 29.65 21.76
N ASN A 293 -3.39 30.54 22.72
CA ASN A 293 -2.35 30.96 23.64
C ASN A 293 -2.20 29.90 24.74
N THR A 294 -1.14 29.10 24.65
CA THR A 294 -0.90 27.96 25.53
C THR A 294 -0.72 28.42 26.99
N ARG A 295 -0.05 29.55 27.26
CA ARG A 295 0.14 30.05 28.63
C ARG A 295 -1.18 30.40 29.33
N THR A 296 -2.03 31.20 28.69
CA THR A 296 -3.27 31.75 29.30
C THR A 296 -4.50 30.85 29.11
N GLY A 297 -4.48 29.91 28.17
CA GLY A 297 -5.65 29.13 27.80
C GLY A 297 -6.63 29.84 26.86
N LYS A 298 -6.36 31.09 26.47
CA LYS A 298 -7.21 31.85 25.56
C LYS A 298 -7.14 31.25 24.15
N VAL A 299 -8.29 30.90 23.60
CA VAL A 299 -8.47 30.52 22.19
C VAL A 299 -9.17 31.65 21.45
N SER A 300 -8.74 31.93 20.22
CA SER A 300 -9.42 32.79 19.26
C SER A 300 -9.58 32.08 17.93
N ARG A 301 -10.62 32.46 17.18
CA ARG A 301 -11.04 31.81 15.93
C ARG A 301 -11.32 32.87 14.88
N LYS A 302 -10.89 32.64 13.65
CA LYS A 302 -11.21 33.48 12.49
C LYS A 302 -11.57 32.61 11.30
N ILE A 303 -12.66 32.96 10.60
CA ILE A 303 -13.06 32.32 9.36
C ILE A 303 -12.20 32.89 8.22
N LEU A 304 -11.63 32.01 7.38
CA LEU A 304 -10.71 32.35 6.29
C LEU A 304 -11.40 32.43 4.91
N SER A 305 -12.59 31.87 4.76
CA SER A 305 -13.39 31.93 3.54
C SER A 305 -14.88 31.75 3.84
N GLU A 306 -15.73 32.42 3.08
CA GLU A 306 -17.20 32.22 3.08
C GLU A 306 -17.62 30.93 2.35
N ARG A 307 -16.69 30.26 1.65
CA ARG A 307 -16.96 29.01 0.94
C ARG A 307 -16.86 27.80 1.87
N SER A 308 -17.69 26.80 1.57
CA SER A 308 -17.47 25.43 2.04
C SER A 308 -16.20 24.87 1.41
N LEU A 309 -15.12 24.75 2.20
CA LEU A 309 -13.80 24.29 1.75
C LEU A 309 -13.35 23.08 2.58
N GLU A 310 -12.86 22.03 1.92
CA GLU A 310 -12.47 20.76 2.54
C GLU A 310 -11.37 20.05 1.71
N LEU A 311 -10.73 19.00 2.27
CA LEU A 311 -9.57 18.27 1.73
C LEU A 311 -8.43 19.23 1.36
N GLY A 312 -7.91 19.93 2.37
CA GLY A 312 -6.87 20.93 2.17
C GLY A 312 -5.46 20.35 2.09
N SER A 313 -4.70 20.73 1.06
CA SER A 313 -3.26 20.48 0.96
C SER A 313 -2.45 21.78 1.03
N ILE A 314 -1.17 21.65 1.38
CA ILE A 314 -0.16 22.71 1.46
C ILE A 314 1.09 22.27 0.71
N ASN A 315 2.11 23.13 0.62
CA ASN A 315 3.46 22.67 0.25
C ASN A 315 3.99 21.68 1.32
N PRO A 316 4.28 20.40 1.00
CA PRO A 316 4.65 19.40 2.00
C PRO A 316 5.91 19.73 2.82
N SER A 317 6.79 20.61 2.33
CA SER A 317 7.99 21.05 3.04
C SER A 317 7.69 21.90 4.29
N TYR A 318 6.43 22.36 4.41
CA TYR A 318 5.91 23.23 5.47
C TYR A 318 4.96 22.53 6.45
N ILE A 319 4.82 21.20 6.40
CA ILE A 319 4.06 20.44 7.42
C ILE A 319 4.66 20.73 8.80
N GLY A 320 3.83 21.19 9.74
CA GLY A 320 4.23 21.56 11.10
C GLY A 320 4.99 22.89 11.24
N LYS A 321 5.08 23.66 10.16
CA LYS A 321 5.75 24.96 10.06
C LYS A 321 4.75 26.02 9.61
N LYS A 322 5.02 27.30 9.91
CA LYS A 322 4.20 28.40 9.38
C LYS A 322 4.28 28.38 7.87
N ASN A 323 3.12 28.33 7.22
CA ASN A 323 2.99 28.33 5.77
C ASN A 323 1.98 29.41 5.35
N ARG A 324 2.09 29.87 4.12
CA ARG A 324 1.30 30.96 3.56
C ARG A 324 0.19 30.48 2.64
N TYR A 325 0.33 29.37 1.93
CA TYR A 325 -0.62 28.93 0.92
C TYR A 325 -1.24 27.57 1.21
N ALA A 326 -2.58 27.54 1.23
CA ALA A 326 -3.37 26.31 1.29
C ALA A 326 -4.29 26.19 0.08
N TYR A 327 -4.47 24.95 -0.41
CA TYR A 327 -5.28 24.61 -1.57
C TYR A 327 -6.39 23.66 -1.12
N LEU A 328 -7.65 24.06 -1.25
CA LEU A 328 -8.80 23.30 -0.74
C LEU A 328 -9.86 23.11 -1.82
N GLY A 329 -10.55 21.98 -1.80
CA GLY A 329 -11.67 21.71 -2.70
C GLY A 329 -12.93 22.48 -2.30
N ILE A 330 -13.66 23.00 -3.28
CA ILE A 330 -14.92 23.73 -3.07
C ILE A 330 -16.04 22.69 -2.86
N ALA A 331 -16.36 22.45 -1.60
CA ALA A 331 -17.18 21.35 -1.09
C ALA A 331 -18.64 21.78 -0.83
N GLU A 332 -19.28 22.40 -1.83
CA GLU A 332 -20.67 22.86 -1.75
C GLU A 332 -21.71 21.71 -1.85
N LYS A 333 -21.31 20.54 -2.39
CA LYS A 333 -22.18 19.36 -2.59
C LYS A 333 -21.43 18.04 -2.34
N VAL A 334 -20.93 17.87 -1.11
CA VAL A 334 -20.15 16.70 -0.66
C VAL A 334 -20.80 15.36 -1.09
N PRO A 335 -20.03 14.38 -1.60
CA PRO A 335 -18.57 14.35 -1.78
C PRO A 335 -18.06 15.05 -3.05
N LYS A 336 -18.92 15.70 -3.84
CA LYS A 336 -18.54 16.33 -5.11
C LYS A 336 -17.93 17.71 -4.88
N MET A 337 -16.72 17.94 -5.37
CA MET A 337 -16.06 19.24 -5.30
C MET A 337 -16.17 19.98 -6.65
N SER A 338 -16.83 21.14 -6.68
CA SER A 338 -17.13 21.89 -7.92
C SER A 338 -15.94 22.66 -8.50
N GLY A 339 -14.84 22.70 -7.74
CA GLY A 339 -13.62 23.42 -8.06
C GLY A 339 -12.62 23.33 -6.90
N LEU A 340 -11.61 24.19 -6.92
CA LEU A 340 -10.68 24.40 -5.83
C LEU A 340 -10.37 25.88 -5.62
N ALA A 341 -9.98 26.24 -4.40
CA ALA A 341 -9.58 27.59 -3.99
C ALA A 341 -8.16 27.57 -3.39
N LYS A 342 -7.41 28.64 -3.61
CA LYS A 342 -6.13 28.94 -2.98
C LYS A 342 -6.33 30.05 -1.95
N ILE A 343 -5.95 29.79 -0.71
CA ILE A 343 -6.05 30.71 0.42
C ILE A 343 -4.64 31.21 0.75
N ASP A 344 -4.49 32.53 0.89
CA ASP A 344 -3.30 33.17 1.47
C ASP A 344 -3.56 33.33 2.98
N LEU A 345 -2.90 32.51 3.78
CA LEU A 345 -3.06 32.42 5.24
C LEU A 345 -2.46 33.61 6.00
N GLU A 346 -1.60 34.41 5.37
CA GLU A 346 -1.08 35.65 5.96
C GLU A 346 -2.02 36.83 5.71
N LYS A 347 -2.68 36.86 4.55
CA LYS A 347 -3.74 37.84 4.24
C LYS A 347 -5.13 37.41 4.74
N GLU A 348 -5.25 36.14 5.10
CA GLU A 348 -6.46 35.47 5.57
C GLU A 348 -7.63 35.60 4.58
N CYS A 349 -7.37 35.32 3.29
CA CYS A 349 -8.37 35.44 2.21
C CYS A 349 -8.14 34.47 1.03
N GLU A 350 -9.19 34.26 0.22
CA GLU A 350 -9.11 33.59 -1.09
C GLU A 350 -8.37 34.49 -2.10
N VAL A 351 -7.27 33.97 -2.68
CA VAL A 351 -6.43 34.71 -3.65
C VAL A 351 -6.48 34.16 -5.08
N SER A 352 -6.97 32.94 -5.27
CA SER A 352 -7.17 32.32 -6.59
C SER A 352 -8.18 31.18 -6.47
N ARG A 353 -8.89 30.86 -7.57
CA ARG A 353 -9.81 29.71 -7.63
C ARG A 353 -9.96 29.19 -9.05
N ARG A 354 -10.29 27.90 -9.17
CA ARG A 354 -10.71 27.26 -10.43
C ARG A 354 -12.01 26.49 -10.21
N LEU A 355 -13.08 26.90 -10.86
CA LEU A 355 -14.28 26.08 -11.02
C LEU A 355 -14.08 25.12 -12.20
N TYR A 356 -14.52 23.87 -12.07
CA TYR A 356 -14.36 22.86 -13.12
C TYR A 356 -15.41 22.95 -14.23
N GLY A 357 -16.54 23.64 -13.96
CA GLY A 357 -17.66 23.84 -14.88
C GLY A 357 -18.89 23.00 -14.52
N PRO A 358 -20.07 23.26 -15.13
CA PRO A 358 -21.30 22.55 -14.82
C PRO A 358 -21.20 21.03 -15.02
N GLY A 359 -21.59 20.25 -14.01
CA GLY A 359 -21.52 18.78 -14.04
C GLY A 359 -20.09 18.20 -13.98
N CYS A 360 -19.06 19.04 -13.82
CA CYS A 360 -17.68 18.62 -13.63
C CYS A 360 -17.28 18.74 -12.16
N PHE A 361 -16.76 17.67 -11.58
CA PHE A 361 -16.40 17.61 -10.17
C PHE A 361 -15.06 16.90 -9.96
N GLY A 362 -14.30 17.33 -8.97
CA GLY A 362 -13.06 16.68 -8.53
C GLY A 362 -13.15 16.16 -7.11
N GLY A 363 -11.97 15.90 -6.53
CA GLY A 363 -11.76 15.62 -5.11
C GLY A 363 -10.61 16.49 -4.58
N GLU A 364 -9.79 15.91 -3.69
CA GLU A 364 -8.62 16.58 -3.12
C GLU A 364 -7.74 17.26 -4.19
N PRO A 365 -7.45 18.57 -4.07
CA PRO A 365 -6.38 19.22 -4.79
C PRO A 365 -5.04 18.98 -4.08
N LEU A 366 -4.03 18.52 -4.83
CA LEU A 366 -2.68 18.29 -4.30
C LEU A 366 -1.69 19.30 -4.86
N PHE A 367 -0.96 20.00 -3.98
CA PHE A 367 0.17 20.82 -4.39
C PHE A 367 1.41 19.95 -4.70
N VAL A 368 2.11 20.30 -5.78
CA VAL A 368 3.31 19.65 -6.30
C VAL A 368 4.38 20.72 -6.56
N PRO A 369 5.46 20.80 -5.75
CA PRO A 369 6.51 21.79 -5.99
C PRO A 369 7.22 21.54 -7.33
N ARG A 370 7.57 22.60 -8.06
CA ARG A 370 8.20 22.53 -9.40
C ARG A 370 9.51 21.75 -9.38
N LYS A 371 10.24 21.85 -8.28
CA LYS A 371 11.43 21.08 -7.96
C LYS A 371 11.29 20.51 -6.56
N ALA A 372 11.64 19.23 -6.39
CA ALA A 372 11.75 18.65 -5.06
C ALA A 372 12.90 19.33 -4.29
N ASN A 373 12.58 19.87 -3.10
CA ASN A 373 13.53 20.41 -2.12
C ASN A 373 14.37 21.63 -2.58
N ASP A 374 13.87 22.47 -3.51
CA ASP A 374 14.54 23.72 -3.96
C ASP A 374 13.65 24.96 -3.70
N VAL A 375 13.03 25.03 -2.50
CA VAL A 375 12.37 26.26 -2.02
C VAL A 375 13.47 27.22 -1.57
N LYS A 376 13.63 28.34 -2.29
CA LYS A 376 14.73 29.28 -2.08
C LYS A 376 14.40 30.40 -1.10
N SER A 377 13.12 30.67 -0.91
CA SER A 377 12.54 31.71 -0.06
C SER A 377 11.04 31.45 0.09
N ASP A 378 10.41 32.01 1.13
CA ASP A 378 8.97 31.88 1.35
C ASP A 378 8.11 32.49 0.23
N GLU A 379 8.66 33.42 -0.57
CA GLU A 379 8.02 33.94 -1.80
C GLU A 379 7.88 32.88 -2.92
N ASP A 380 8.54 31.72 -2.77
CA ASP A 380 8.45 30.57 -3.68
C ASP A 380 7.69 29.37 -3.08
N GLU A 381 6.98 29.53 -1.94
CA GLU A 381 6.18 28.43 -1.34
C GLU A 381 5.20 27.81 -2.34
N ASP A 382 4.63 28.62 -3.23
CA ASP A 382 3.71 28.21 -4.29
C ASP A 382 4.36 27.96 -5.66
N ASP A 383 5.70 27.92 -5.79
CA ASP A 383 6.33 27.58 -7.08
C ASP A 383 6.14 26.09 -7.41
N GLY A 384 5.08 25.82 -8.15
CA GLY A 384 4.67 24.47 -8.47
C GLY A 384 3.35 24.41 -9.21
N PHE A 385 2.66 23.30 -9.00
CA PHE A 385 1.40 22.98 -9.65
C PHE A 385 0.40 22.49 -8.64
N VAL A 386 -0.89 22.76 -8.88
CA VAL A 386 -1.98 22.06 -8.20
C VAL A 386 -2.51 20.99 -9.15
N VAL A 387 -2.62 19.76 -8.68
CA VAL A 387 -3.13 18.63 -9.46
C VAL A 387 -4.40 18.06 -8.85
N SER A 388 -5.35 17.65 -9.69
CA SER A 388 -6.54 16.92 -9.23
C SER A 388 -7.16 16.07 -10.34
N TYR A 389 -7.83 14.98 -9.97
CA TYR A 389 -8.73 14.25 -10.86
C TYR A 389 -10.05 15.01 -11.00
N VAL A 390 -10.54 15.16 -12.23
CA VAL A 390 -11.80 15.81 -12.55
C VAL A 390 -12.66 14.86 -13.39
N HIS A 391 -13.82 14.50 -12.87
CA HIS A 391 -14.85 13.74 -13.55
C HIS A 391 -15.90 14.67 -14.15
N ASP A 392 -16.22 14.49 -15.43
CA ASP A 392 -17.35 15.11 -16.11
C ASP A 392 -18.51 14.11 -16.12
N GLU A 393 -19.53 14.37 -15.31
CA GLU A 393 -20.72 13.51 -15.20
C GLU A 393 -21.59 13.57 -16.46
N ASN A 394 -21.48 14.61 -17.28
CA ASN A 394 -22.25 14.74 -18.52
C ASN A 394 -21.73 13.78 -19.61
N SER A 395 -20.40 13.64 -19.72
CA SER A 395 -19.77 12.74 -20.72
C SER A 395 -19.28 11.41 -20.14
N GLY A 396 -19.35 11.22 -18.82
CA GLY A 396 -18.85 10.03 -18.13
C GLY A 396 -17.32 9.89 -18.11
N ARG A 397 -16.58 10.92 -18.52
CA ARG A 397 -15.11 10.89 -18.68
C ARG A 397 -14.40 11.43 -17.45
N SER A 398 -13.17 10.98 -17.23
CA SER A 398 -12.29 11.53 -16.20
C SER A 398 -11.00 12.05 -16.83
N ASN A 399 -10.46 13.12 -16.27
CA ASN A 399 -9.18 13.71 -16.67
C ASN A 399 -8.35 14.00 -15.42
N PHE A 400 -7.03 13.92 -15.51
CA PHE A 400 -6.12 14.48 -14.51
C PHE A 400 -5.70 15.87 -14.97
N THR A 401 -5.95 16.89 -14.14
CA THR A 401 -5.75 18.30 -14.48
C THR A 401 -4.55 18.82 -13.69
N VAL A 402 -3.62 19.48 -14.38
CA VAL A 402 -2.45 20.15 -13.80
C VAL A 402 -2.62 21.65 -14.01
N MET A 403 -2.56 22.41 -12.92
CA MET A 403 -2.78 23.86 -12.88
C MET A 403 -1.55 24.57 -12.33
N ASP A 404 -1.20 25.73 -12.86
CA ASP A 404 -0.13 26.58 -12.32
C ASP A 404 -0.57 27.17 -10.97
N ALA A 405 0.18 26.90 -9.91
CA ALA A 405 -0.13 27.36 -8.57
C ALA A 405 0.11 28.87 -8.37
N LYS A 406 0.98 29.49 -9.17
CA LYS A 406 1.23 30.95 -9.16
C LYS A 406 0.24 31.74 -10.03
N SER A 407 -0.56 31.08 -10.88
CA SER A 407 -1.58 31.76 -11.69
C SER A 407 -2.71 32.36 -10.81
N PRO A 408 -3.16 33.60 -11.08
CA PRO A 408 -4.27 34.24 -10.37
C PRO A 408 -5.62 33.53 -10.58
N ASN A 409 -5.71 32.58 -11.53
CA ASN A 409 -6.90 31.78 -11.78
C ASN A 409 -6.63 30.26 -11.69
N LEU A 410 -5.44 29.82 -11.27
CA LEU A 410 -5.02 28.40 -11.34
C LEU A 410 -5.17 27.86 -12.77
N ASP A 411 -4.44 28.46 -13.71
CA ASP A 411 -4.55 28.14 -15.15
C ASP A 411 -4.06 26.73 -15.47
N ILE A 412 -4.85 26.02 -16.29
CA ILE A 412 -4.61 24.63 -16.66
C ILE A 412 -3.43 24.59 -17.65
N VAL A 413 -2.28 24.11 -17.18
CA VAL A 413 -1.08 23.89 -18.02
C VAL A 413 -1.12 22.55 -18.75
N ALA A 414 -1.82 21.55 -18.19
CA ALA A 414 -2.06 20.27 -18.86
C ALA A 414 -3.37 19.61 -18.38
N LYS A 415 -4.03 18.87 -19.28
CA LYS A 415 -5.19 18.02 -18.95
C LYS A 415 -5.03 16.66 -19.62
N VAL A 416 -4.70 15.65 -18.83
CA VAL A 416 -4.49 14.26 -19.28
C VAL A 416 -5.84 13.53 -19.28
N LYS A 417 -6.33 13.15 -20.47
CA LYS A 417 -7.52 12.28 -20.59
C LYS A 417 -7.19 10.90 -20.04
N LEU A 418 -8.02 10.38 -19.14
CA LEU A 418 -7.86 9.02 -18.60
C LEU A 418 -8.59 7.98 -19.47
N PRO A 419 -8.09 6.73 -19.53
CA PRO A 419 -8.69 5.68 -20.38
C PRO A 419 -10.02 5.16 -19.84
N ARG A 420 -10.33 5.39 -18.55
CA ARG A 420 -11.56 4.97 -17.87
C ARG A 420 -11.99 6.03 -16.85
N ARG A 421 -13.24 5.94 -16.38
CA ARG A 421 -13.74 6.72 -15.24
C ARG A 421 -12.93 6.40 -13.99
N VAL A 422 -12.43 7.44 -13.32
CA VAL A 422 -11.94 7.39 -11.94
C VAL A 422 -13.11 7.82 -11.03
N PRO A 423 -13.55 7.00 -10.07
CA PRO A 423 -14.57 7.39 -9.09
C PRO A 423 -14.10 8.54 -8.18
N TYR A 424 -15.02 9.18 -7.47
CA TYR A 424 -14.65 10.04 -6.35
C TYR A 424 -13.91 9.20 -5.29
N GLY A 425 -12.82 9.76 -4.75
CA GLY A 425 -11.97 9.13 -3.76
C GLY A 425 -11.58 10.12 -2.66
N PHE A 426 -10.70 9.67 -1.78
CA PHE A 426 -10.24 10.39 -0.59
C PHE A 426 -8.87 11.03 -0.87
N HIS A 427 -7.84 10.69 -0.09
CA HIS A 427 -6.54 11.34 -0.15
C HIS A 427 -5.58 10.67 -1.15
N GLY A 428 -4.84 11.49 -1.87
CA GLY A 428 -3.79 11.07 -2.78
C GLY A 428 -2.39 11.39 -2.27
N LEU A 429 -1.39 11.03 -3.08
CA LEU A 429 0.00 11.37 -2.83
C LEU A 429 0.71 11.64 -4.16
N PHE A 430 1.52 12.70 -4.20
CA PHE A 430 2.42 12.97 -5.33
C PHE A 430 3.87 13.00 -4.83
N LYS A 431 4.72 12.12 -5.37
CA LYS A 431 6.16 12.08 -5.08
C LYS A 431 6.95 11.85 -6.37
N SER A 432 8.15 12.41 -6.44
CA SER A 432 9.00 12.34 -7.64
C SER A 432 9.56 10.94 -7.85
N LEU A 433 9.52 10.47 -9.10
CA LEU A 433 10.09 9.19 -9.50
C LEU A 433 11.58 9.04 -9.12
N ARG A 434 12.39 10.10 -9.09
CA ARG A 434 13.79 10.00 -8.63
C ARG A 434 13.90 9.58 -7.15
N THR A 435 12.96 9.98 -6.31
CA THR A 435 12.93 9.64 -4.88
C THR A 435 12.36 8.24 -4.62
N THR A 436 11.54 7.72 -5.55
CA THR A 436 10.85 6.43 -5.43
C THR A 436 11.52 5.29 -6.23
N ILE A 437 12.22 5.56 -7.33
CA ILE A 437 12.83 4.48 -8.14
C ILE A 437 13.99 3.82 -7.40
N SER A 438 14.93 4.58 -6.82
CA SER A 438 16.22 4.06 -6.35
C SER A 438 16.19 3.20 -5.07
N LYS A 439 15.01 3.00 -4.45
CA LYS A 439 14.85 2.21 -3.21
C LYS A 439 13.73 1.16 -3.27
N PHE A 440 12.90 1.15 -4.31
CA PHE A 440 11.62 0.42 -4.29
C PHE A 440 11.32 -0.44 -5.52
N ILE A 441 12.06 -0.23 -6.62
CA ILE A 441 11.71 -0.85 -7.90
C ILE A 441 12.30 -2.25 -8.04
N ASP A 442 13.48 -2.50 -7.48
CA ASP A 442 14.13 -3.80 -7.55
C ASP A 442 14.34 -4.40 -6.14
N HIS A 443 14.36 -5.73 -6.05
CA HIS A 443 15.21 -6.39 -5.04
C HIS A 443 16.65 -5.90 -5.26
N PRO A 444 17.56 -5.91 -4.26
CA PRO A 444 18.97 -5.65 -4.54
C PRO A 444 19.37 -6.52 -5.74
N PRO A 445 19.94 -5.93 -6.82
CA PRO A 445 20.13 -6.63 -8.08
C PRO A 445 20.85 -7.93 -7.77
N LEU A 446 20.31 -9.04 -8.27
CA LEU A 446 20.95 -10.33 -8.14
C LEU A 446 22.39 -10.15 -8.63
N ASP A 447 23.35 -10.67 -7.86
CA ASP A 447 24.72 -10.75 -8.31
C ASP A 447 24.72 -11.33 -9.74
N PRO A 448 25.49 -10.80 -10.71
CA PRO A 448 25.53 -11.33 -12.07
C PRO A 448 25.74 -12.85 -12.16
N SER A 449 26.36 -13.47 -11.15
CA SER A 449 26.52 -14.93 -11.01
C SER A 449 25.28 -15.69 -10.53
N LEU A 450 24.22 -14.99 -10.14
CA LEU A 450 22.95 -15.50 -9.60
C LEU A 450 21.72 -15.02 -10.38
N ASP A 451 21.82 -14.01 -11.24
CA ASP A 451 20.74 -13.55 -12.12
C ASP A 451 20.47 -14.58 -13.24
N PRO A 452 19.28 -15.24 -13.29
CA PRO A 452 18.97 -16.21 -14.33
C PRO A 452 19.05 -15.64 -15.74
N HIS A 453 18.78 -14.34 -15.93
CA HIS A 453 18.82 -13.70 -17.24
C HIS A 453 20.25 -13.40 -17.74
N GLN A 454 21.25 -13.46 -16.85
CA GLN A 454 22.67 -13.33 -17.19
C GLN A 454 23.36 -14.70 -17.21
N VAL A 455 23.11 -15.54 -16.19
CA VAL A 455 23.69 -16.88 -16.06
C VAL A 455 23.21 -17.82 -17.16
N PHE A 456 21.94 -17.73 -17.58
CA PHE A 456 21.39 -18.51 -18.69
C PHE A 456 21.24 -17.68 -19.97
N ALA A 457 22.26 -16.88 -20.30
CA ALA A 457 22.37 -16.19 -21.58
C ALA A 457 23.38 -16.86 -22.53
N GLY A 458 23.27 -16.59 -23.84
CA GLY A 458 24.18 -17.10 -24.86
C GLY A 458 24.28 -18.64 -24.85
N ASN A 459 25.50 -19.18 -24.80
CA ASN A 459 25.74 -20.63 -24.77
C ASN A 459 25.19 -21.35 -23.53
N PHE A 460 24.83 -20.62 -22.47
CA PHE A 460 24.20 -21.17 -21.26
C PHE A 460 22.66 -21.08 -21.30
N ALA A 461 22.07 -20.49 -22.35
CA ALA A 461 20.63 -20.34 -22.47
C ALA A 461 19.90 -21.69 -22.59
N PRO A 462 18.66 -21.79 -22.05
CA PRO A 462 17.82 -22.96 -22.25
C PRO A 462 17.49 -23.16 -23.74
N VAL A 463 17.37 -24.43 -24.13
CA VAL A 463 16.88 -24.83 -25.46
C VAL A 463 15.94 -26.00 -25.27
N ASP A 464 14.98 -26.14 -26.17
CA ASP A 464 13.97 -27.19 -26.11
C ASP A 464 14.54 -28.60 -26.38
N GLU A 465 13.68 -29.61 -26.18
CA GLU A 465 13.98 -30.98 -26.58
C GLU A 465 14.04 -31.08 -28.10
N LEU A 466 15.07 -31.74 -28.62
CA LEU A 466 15.25 -31.98 -30.05
C LEU A 466 15.42 -33.48 -30.27
N GLU A 467 14.59 -34.04 -31.14
CA GLU A 467 14.72 -35.43 -31.58
C GLU A 467 16.02 -35.65 -32.37
N PRO A 468 16.51 -36.91 -32.48
CA PRO A 468 17.72 -37.24 -33.24
C PRO A 468 17.77 -36.59 -34.63
N THR A 469 18.57 -35.53 -34.75
CA THR A 469 18.68 -34.68 -35.93
C THR A 469 20.06 -34.85 -36.54
N ASN A 470 20.13 -35.11 -37.85
CA ASN A 470 21.41 -35.25 -38.55
C ASN A 470 22.18 -33.92 -38.54
N CYS A 471 23.45 -33.99 -38.17
CA CYS A 471 24.36 -32.85 -38.14
C CYS A 471 25.24 -32.85 -39.38
N GLU A 472 25.28 -31.73 -40.08
CA GLU A 472 26.16 -31.53 -41.23
C GLU A 472 27.62 -31.35 -40.77
N VAL A 473 28.56 -31.97 -41.49
CA VAL A 473 29.99 -31.78 -41.28
C VAL A 473 30.43 -30.61 -42.15
N VAL A 474 30.54 -29.43 -41.54
CA VAL A 474 30.83 -28.17 -42.24
C VAL A 474 32.31 -27.99 -42.60
N GLU A 475 33.21 -28.76 -41.98
CA GLU A 475 34.65 -28.77 -42.25
C GLU A 475 35.25 -30.16 -41.95
N GLY A 476 36.04 -30.70 -42.89
CA GLY A 476 36.66 -32.02 -42.77
C GLY A 476 35.71 -33.21 -43.00
N GLU A 477 36.10 -34.40 -42.53
CA GLU A 477 35.30 -35.63 -42.61
C GLU A 477 35.31 -36.36 -41.26
N LEU A 478 34.17 -36.96 -40.88
CA LEU A 478 34.09 -37.82 -39.69
C LEU A 478 34.73 -39.20 -39.97
N PRO A 479 35.74 -39.65 -39.19
CA PRO A 479 36.36 -40.95 -39.40
C PRO A 479 35.35 -42.10 -39.29
N ARG A 480 35.23 -42.90 -40.36
CA ARG A 480 34.22 -43.98 -40.47
C ARG A 480 34.35 -45.08 -39.39
N CYS A 481 35.47 -45.15 -38.69
CA CYS A 481 35.71 -46.06 -37.56
C CYS A 481 35.10 -45.58 -36.23
N LEU A 482 34.63 -44.32 -36.13
CA LEU A 482 33.92 -43.84 -34.95
C LEU A 482 32.46 -44.30 -35.00
N ASN A 483 32.16 -45.38 -34.28
CA ASN A 483 30.79 -45.85 -34.00
C ASN A 483 30.54 -45.81 -32.49
N ALA A 484 30.11 -44.66 -31.97
CA ALA A 484 29.96 -44.41 -30.53
C ALA A 484 28.94 -43.28 -30.23
N VAL A 485 28.56 -43.13 -28.97
CA VAL A 485 27.72 -42.00 -28.51
C VAL A 485 28.46 -41.21 -27.44
N TYR A 486 28.64 -39.91 -27.65
CA TYR A 486 29.06 -38.97 -26.63
C TYR A 486 27.83 -38.44 -25.88
N LEU A 487 27.81 -38.60 -24.56
CA LEU A 487 26.74 -38.13 -23.68
C LEU A 487 27.28 -37.10 -22.70
N ARG A 488 26.54 -36.01 -22.47
CA ARG A 488 26.87 -34.97 -21.49
C ARG A 488 25.62 -34.48 -20.77
N ASN A 489 25.65 -34.47 -19.44
CA ASN A 489 24.65 -33.81 -18.62
C ASN A 489 25.00 -32.32 -18.43
N GLY A 490 24.00 -31.44 -18.28
CA GLY A 490 24.24 -30.01 -18.04
C GLY A 490 23.07 -29.31 -17.33
N PRO A 491 23.33 -28.25 -16.55
CA PRO A 491 22.28 -27.49 -15.89
C PRO A 491 21.49 -26.67 -16.92
N LYS A 492 20.24 -27.07 -17.17
CA LYS A 492 19.31 -26.34 -18.06
C LYS A 492 17.91 -26.33 -17.46
N PRO A 493 17.33 -25.17 -17.12
CA PRO A 493 15.97 -25.11 -16.57
C PRO A 493 14.92 -25.26 -17.69
N GLN A 494 13.99 -26.22 -17.56
CA GLN A 494 12.75 -26.20 -18.35
C GLN A 494 11.81 -25.09 -17.85
N TYR A 495 11.72 -25.01 -16.53
CA TYR A 495 11.32 -23.86 -15.75
C TYR A 495 12.37 -23.71 -14.63
N ILE A 496 12.49 -22.54 -14.00
CA ILE A 496 13.53 -22.27 -13.00
C ILE A 496 13.35 -23.17 -11.74
N PRO A 497 14.27 -24.12 -11.36
CA PRO A 497 15.29 -24.80 -12.17
C PRO A 497 15.40 -26.36 -12.09
N ASN A 498 16.02 -26.89 -13.18
CA ASN A 498 16.56 -28.26 -13.53
C ASN A 498 15.65 -29.21 -14.35
N GLY A 499 16.14 -30.12 -15.24
CA GLY A 499 17.51 -30.37 -15.76
C GLY A 499 17.61 -31.50 -16.85
N PRO A 500 18.31 -31.32 -18.00
CA PRO A 500 18.40 -32.30 -19.09
C PRO A 500 19.78 -32.87 -19.48
N LEU A 501 19.73 -33.95 -20.27
CA LEU A 501 20.85 -34.63 -20.93
C LEU A 501 20.99 -34.21 -22.40
N HIS A 502 22.23 -34.10 -22.87
CA HIS A 502 22.61 -33.91 -24.27
C HIS A 502 23.35 -35.14 -24.81
N SER A 503 23.12 -35.47 -26.09
CA SER A 503 23.68 -36.65 -26.76
C SER A 503 24.11 -36.36 -28.19
N LEU A 504 25.23 -36.94 -28.61
CA LEU A 504 25.74 -36.91 -29.98
C LEU A 504 26.20 -38.33 -30.37
N LYS A 505 25.49 -38.97 -31.30
CA LYS A 505 25.90 -40.25 -31.89
C LYS A 505 26.78 -39.98 -33.11
N LEU A 506 27.91 -40.69 -33.20
CA LEU A 506 28.77 -40.75 -34.38
C LEU A 506 28.73 -42.18 -34.92
N SER A 507 28.44 -42.36 -36.20
CA SER A 507 28.38 -43.68 -36.83
C SER A 507 28.52 -43.59 -38.35
N GLY A 508 29.33 -44.46 -38.95
CA GLY A 508 29.43 -44.58 -40.41
C GLY A 508 29.92 -43.33 -41.16
N GLY A 509 30.55 -42.37 -40.47
CA GLY A 509 30.93 -41.07 -41.02
C GLY A 509 29.85 -40.00 -40.94
N GLN A 510 28.76 -40.23 -40.20
CA GLN A 510 27.69 -39.26 -39.93
C GLN A 510 27.56 -38.96 -38.42
N ALA A 511 26.97 -37.81 -38.10
CA ALA A 511 26.66 -37.37 -36.75
C ALA A 511 25.16 -37.11 -36.58
N THR A 512 24.61 -37.46 -35.41
CA THR A 512 23.21 -37.21 -35.05
C THR A 512 23.12 -36.71 -33.62
N TYR A 513 22.47 -35.57 -33.39
CA TYR A 513 22.36 -34.91 -32.09
C TYR A 513 20.93 -34.97 -31.53
N CYS A 514 20.79 -35.06 -30.20
CA CYS A 514 19.50 -35.08 -29.49
C CYS A 514 19.63 -34.47 -28.07
N SER A 515 18.59 -33.76 -27.61
CA SER A 515 18.45 -33.20 -26.25
C SER A 515 17.15 -33.66 -25.59
N ARG A 516 17.22 -34.19 -24.35
CA ARG A 516 16.04 -34.68 -23.59
C ARG A 516 16.21 -34.48 -22.09
N HIS A 517 15.11 -34.23 -21.37
CA HIS A 517 15.13 -34.10 -19.91
C HIS A 517 15.38 -35.44 -19.20
N VAL A 518 16.16 -35.40 -18.12
CA VAL A 518 16.34 -36.56 -17.24
C VAL A 518 15.11 -36.64 -16.34
N LYS A 519 14.30 -37.69 -16.50
CA LYS A 519 13.07 -37.93 -15.74
C LYS A 519 13.37 -38.35 -14.29
N THR A 520 13.80 -37.38 -13.48
CA THR A 520 13.90 -37.55 -12.03
C THR A 520 12.51 -37.54 -11.38
N TYR A 521 12.40 -38.05 -10.15
CA TYR A 521 11.15 -37.99 -9.39
C TYR A 521 10.67 -36.54 -9.17
N LYS A 522 11.61 -35.60 -8.97
CA LYS A 522 11.34 -34.15 -8.95
C LYS A 522 10.72 -33.66 -10.27
N TYR A 523 11.36 -33.98 -11.41
CA TYR A 523 10.90 -33.58 -12.75
C TYR A 523 9.45 -34.01 -13.02
N MET A 524 9.09 -35.25 -12.68
CA MET A 524 7.75 -35.77 -12.95
C MET A 524 6.66 -34.99 -12.18
N LEU A 525 6.91 -34.69 -10.90
CA LEU A 525 5.96 -33.97 -10.04
C LEU A 525 5.84 -32.48 -10.42
N GLU A 526 6.93 -31.81 -10.77
CA GLU A 526 6.89 -30.39 -11.19
C GLU A 526 6.27 -30.21 -12.58
N LYS A 527 6.43 -31.21 -13.47
CA LYS A 527 5.75 -31.24 -14.77
C LYS A 527 4.23 -31.42 -14.64
N GLU A 528 3.79 -32.21 -13.66
CA GLU A 528 2.37 -32.40 -13.35
C GLU A 528 1.76 -31.18 -12.64
N ALA A 529 2.52 -30.50 -11.78
CA ALA A 529 2.10 -29.26 -11.12
C ALA A 529 2.08 -28.04 -12.06
N GLY A 530 2.97 -27.99 -13.06
CA GLY A 530 3.15 -26.83 -13.95
C GLY A 530 3.96 -25.67 -13.34
N PHE A 531 4.54 -25.87 -12.16
CA PHE A 531 5.40 -24.91 -11.47
C PHE A 531 6.40 -25.63 -10.53
N PRO A 532 7.50 -24.98 -10.10
CA PRO A 532 8.48 -25.59 -9.20
C PRO A 532 7.89 -25.81 -7.81
N ILE A 533 8.06 -27.00 -7.23
CA ILE A 533 7.50 -27.39 -5.92
C ILE A 533 8.57 -27.73 -4.87
N PHE A 534 9.85 -27.85 -5.27
CA PHE A 534 10.96 -28.12 -4.34
C PHE A 534 11.96 -26.94 -4.29
N PRO A 535 12.20 -26.33 -3.11
CA PRO A 535 13.14 -25.21 -2.97
C PRO A 535 14.60 -25.63 -3.18
N ASN A 536 15.44 -24.68 -3.59
CA ASN A 536 16.87 -24.91 -3.81
C ASN A 536 17.61 -25.08 -2.47
N MET A 537 18.39 -26.15 -2.35
CA MET A 537 18.96 -26.63 -1.08
C MET A 537 20.12 -25.79 -0.51
N LEU A 538 20.44 -24.64 -1.11
CA LEU A 538 21.57 -23.76 -0.71
C LEU A 538 21.13 -22.40 -0.14
N SER A 539 19.83 -22.09 -0.05
CA SER A 539 19.32 -20.91 0.66
C SER A 539 18.97 -21.24 2.11
N GLY A 540 19.98 -21.27 2.99
CA GLY A 540 19.78 -21.58 4.40
C GLY A 540 19.27 -20.40 5.22
N LEU A 541 17.97 -20.35 5.53
CA LEU A 541 17.40 -19.73 6.77
C LEU A 541 15.87 -19.90 7.00
N TYR A 542 15.25 -21.02 6.58
CA TYR A 542 13.83 -21.33 6.89
C TYR A 542 13.58 -22.82 7.22
N ILE A 543 14.33 -23.38 8.17
CA ILE A 543 14.30 -24.84 8.47
C ILE A 543 13.12 -25.28 9.37
N TYR A 544 12.54 -24.40 10.19
CA TYR A 544 11.68 -24.82 11.30
C TYR A 544 10.18 -25.05 11.02
N SER A 545 9.60 -24.52 9.93
CA SER A 545 8.16 -24.77 9.60
C SER A 545 7.94 -25.90 8.60
N TRP A 546 8.94 -26.25 7.81
CA TRP A 546 8.84 -27.29 6.77
C TRP A 546 9.20 -28.68 7.28
N ALA A 547 10.07 -28.78 8.28
CA ALA A 547 10.44 -30.06 8.90
C ALA A 547 9.21 -30.82 9.44
N SER A 548 8.26 -30.12 10.07
CA SER A 548 7.03 -30.71 10.61
C SER A 548 6.05 -31.18 9.53
N LEU A 549 5.88 -30.44 8.43
CA LEU A 549 5.04 -30.87 7.31
C LEU A 549 5.66 -32.05 6.54
N PHE A 550 6.99 -32.07 6.43
CA PHE A 550 7.75 -33.15 5.80
C PHE A 550 7.71 -34.43 6.66
N LEU A 551 7.97 -34.33 7.97
CA LEU A 551 7.83 -35.44 8.92
C LEU A 551 6.41 -36.01 8.94
N TRP A 552 5.37 -35.15 8.90
CA TRP A 552 3.98 -35.60 8.82
C TRP A 552 3.71 -36.44 7.56
N ARG A 553 4.15 -35.97 6.38
CA ARG A 553 3.96 -36.70 5.12
C ARG A 553 4.77 -38.00 5.03
N VAL A 554 5.94 -38.06 5.70
CA VAL A 554 6.72 -39.28 5.87
C VAL A 554 6.00 -40.27 6.79
N MET A 555 5.51 -39.85 7.97
CA MET A 555 4.80 -40.75 8.90
C MET A 555 3.45 -41.24 8.35
N CYS A 556 2.76 -40.43 7.54
CA CYS A 556 1.54 -40.85 6.85
C CYS A 556 1.79 -41.68 5.58
N GLY A 557 3.03 -42.13 5.31
CA GLY A 557 3.37 -42.99 4.17
C GLY A 557 3.24 -42.34 2.79
N HIS A 558 3.03 -41.02 2.71
CA HIS A 558 2.89 -40.28 1.45
C HIS A 558 4.26 -39.93 0.82
N ILE A 559 5.36 -40.10 1.56
CA ILE A 559 6.73 -39.97 1.07
C ILE A 559 7.53 -41.16 1.58
N ASN A 560 8.03 -42.01 0.67
CA ASN A 560 8.82 -43.19 1.03
C ASN A 560 10.33 -42.86 0.98
N LEU A 561 10.96 -42.73 2.15
CA LEU A 561 12.37 -42.35 2.30
C LEU A 561 13.39 -43.41 1.84
N MET A 562 12.96 -44.62 1.48
CA MET A 562 13.88 -45.69 1.04
C MET A 562 14.29 -45.61 -0.44
N ARG A 563 13.78 -44.63 -1.20
CA ARG A 563 14.31 -44.29 -2.54
C ARG A 563 15.15 -43.02 -2.44
N GLY A 564 16.46 -43.15 -2.66
CA GLY A 564 17.44 -42.12 -2.33
C GLY A 564 17.38 -40.83 -3.15
N PHE A 565 17.93 -39.75 -2.60
CA PHE A 565 18.14 -38.47 -3.28
C PHE A 565 19.23 -38.59 -4.37
N GLY A 566 18.84 -39.01 -5.57
CA GLY A 566 19.71 -39.04 -6.75
C GLY A 566 19.99 -37.64 -7.31
N ILE A 567 20.94 -36.91 -6.74
CA ILE A 567 21.48 -35.66 -7.33
C ILE A 567 22.63 -36.03 -8.29
N ALA A 568 22.33 -36.13 -9.58
CA ALA A 568 23.33 -36.38 -10.61
C ALA A 568 24.08 -35.10 -11.02
N ASN A 569 25.03 -34.64 -10.19
CA ASN A 569 25.94 -33.55 -10.56
C ASN A 569 27.38 -33.76 -10.07
N CYS A 570 28.31 -33.56 -10.99
CA CYS A 570 29.78 -33.51 -10.86
C CYS A 570 30.53 -34.78 -10.43
N SER A 571 31.27 -35.33 -11.39
CA SER A 571 32.41 -36.21 -11.18
C SER A 571 33.55 -35.45 -10.49
N LEU A 572 33.86 -35.81 -9.24
CA LEU A 572 35.18 -35.56 -8.64
C LEU A 572 36.06 -36.77 -8.93
N ALA A 573 36.77 -36.73 -10.07
CA ALA A 573 37.69 -37.80 -10.45
C ALA A 573 39.03 -37.64 -9.71
N PHE A 574 39.22 -38.42 -8.64
CA PHE A 574 40.56 -38.77 -8.19
C PHE A 574 41.17 -39.78 -9.15
N PHE A 575 42.46 -39.59 -9.50
CA PHE A 575 43.18 -40.46 -10.42
C PHE A 575 43.26 -41.91 -9.91
N SER A 576 42.69 -42.84 -10.67
CA SER A 576 43.23 -44.20 -10.82
C SER A 576 42.89 -44.72 -12.22
N HIS A 577 43.77 -45.51 -12.82
CA HIS A 577 43.66 -45.91 -14.21
C HIS A 577 42.51 -46.90 -14.44
N ASN A 578 41.62 -46.61 -15.39
CA ASN A 578 41.17 -47.56 -16.42
C ASN A 578 40.26 -46.86 -17.45
N LEU A 579 40.48 -47.13 -18.74
CA LEU A 579 39.64 -46.65 -19.82
C LEU A 579 38.40 -47.55 -19.92
N LEU A 580 37.19 -46.99 -19.78
CA LEU A 580 35.94 -47.76 -19.88
C LEU A 580 35.31 -47.54 -21.26
N VAL A 581 35.55 -48.49 -22.16
CA VAL A 581 34.93 -48.54 -23.50
C VAL A 581 33.63 -49.33 -23.40
N LEU A 582 32.49 -48.70 -23.70
CA LEU A 582 31.18 -49.34 -23.70
C LEU A 582 30.75 -49.69 -25.14
N GLY A 583 30.43 -50.97 -25.36
CA GLY A 583 29.96 -51.49 -26.65
C GLY A 583 28.44 -51.37 -26.84
N GLU A 584 27.97 -51.61 -28.06
CA GLU A 584 26.57 -51.33 -28.50
C GLU A 584 25.46 -52.15 -27.82
N SER A 585 25.75 -53.10 -26.93
CA SER A 585 24.76 -54.02 -26.35
C SER A 585 23.97 -53.50 -25.13
N ASP A 586 24.48 -52.50 -24.40
CA ASP A 586 23.96 -52.18 -23.05
C ASP A 586 22.84 -51.12 -23.03
N LEU A 587 22.49 -50.53 -24.18
CA LEU A 587 21.48 -49.47 -24.30
C LEU A 587 20.02 -49.94 -24.14
N MET A 588 19.76 -51.23 -23.91
CA MET A 588 18.42 -51.84 -23.88
C MET A 588 18.00 -52.46 -22.53
N ARG A 589 18.77 -52.27 -21.43
CA ARG A 589 18.46 -52.90 -20.12
C ARG A 589 18.49 -52.01 -18.87
N ALA A 590 18.45 -50.69 -19.00
CA ALA A 590 18.23 -49.77 -17.86
C ALA A 590 16.73 -49.52 -17.56
N GLY A 591 15.91 -50.58 -17.63
CA GLY A 591 14.44 -50.54 -17.59
C GLY A 591 13.80 -51.46 -16.54
N ALA A 592 14.44 -51.60 -15.38
CA ALA A 592 13.88 -52.27 -14.20
C ALA A 592 14.66 -51.85 -12.94
N TRP A 593 14.08 -52.08 -11.75
CA TRP A 593 14.63 -51.85 -10.40
C TRP A 593 14.49 -50.43 -9.82
N PHE A 594 13.23 -50.15 -9.42
CA PHE A 594 12.75 -49.30 -8.31
C PHE A 594 13.22 -47.84 -8.19
#